data_AF-A0A3L5TTE3-F1
#
_entry.id   AF-A0A3L5TTE3-F1
#
_cell.length_a   1.000
_cell.length_b   1.000
_cell.length_c   1.000
_cell.angle_alpha   90.00
_cell.angle_beta   90.00
_cell.angle_gamma   90.00
#
_symmetry.space_group_name_H-M   'P 1'
#
loop_
_entity.id
_entity.type
_entity.pdbx_description
1 polymer ?
#
loop_
_entity_poly.entity_id
_entity_poly.type
_entity_poly.pdbx_seq_one_letter_code
_entity_poly.pdbx_strand_id
1 'polypeptide(L)'
;MATEESIVVTKEEVHSFVIRSMEAVGLKLKHGTVLADLIVSAECRGHASHGLNKLEQYMNEIKSGMTSTEDLEPSVLKETSATALVDGPYVARFCMDLAIHKAKSAGIGIVSCRGSNHFGTAGWYSLRAIEQGLIGMAFTNTSPMLVPTRAKSKVLGTNPLSLGAPAQNGDSFVLDMATTAVAMGKCELKGRRDQPLPTGWAVDQDGHDFNIDDFKSKSRIAHVLVPHSYIIQLATLLLETSTLPITLPVEMCYPKYEIS
;
A
#
# COMPACT_ATOMS: atom_id res chain seq x y z
N MET A 1 -34.27 3.96 -0.07
CA MET A 1 -33.12 3.21 -0.60
C MET A 1 -32.72 3.88 -1.89
N ALA A 2 -31.66 4.69 -1.89
CA ALA A 2 -31.13 5.24 -3.13
C ALA A 2 -30.60 4.06 -3.95
N THR A 3 -31.18 3.81 -5.11
CA THR A 3 -30.59 2.96 -6.13
C THR A 3 -29.29 3.63 -6.53
N GLU A 4 -28.13 3.11 -6.10
CA GLU A 4 -26.83 3.59 -6.56
C GLU A 4 -26.79 3.39 -8.07
N GLU A 5 -26.95 4.50 -8.82
CA GLU A 5 -26.79 4.53 -10.26
C GLU A 5 -25.31 4.26 -10.56
N SER A 6 -24.99 3.03 -10.93
CA SER A 6 -23.62 2.63 -11.25
C SER A 6 -23.31 3.02 -12.69
N ILE A 7 -22.26 3.82 -12.89
CA ILE A 7 -21.76 4.19 -14.22
C ILE A 7 -20.58 3.28 -14.56
N VAL A 8 -20.62 2.67 -15.74
CA VAL A 8 -19.49 1.90 -16.28
C VAL A 8 -18.62 2.83 -17.11
N VAL A 9 -17.32 2.85 -16.82
CA VAL A 9 -16.33 3.70 -17.48
C VAL A 9 -15.21 2.80 -18.04
N THR A 10 -14.63 3.17 -19.18
CA THR A 10 -13.54 2.41 -19.79
C THR A 10 -12.24 2.56 -18.99
N LYS A 11 -11.33 1.59 -19.11
CA LYS A 11 -10.04 1.63 -18.42
C LYS A 11 -9.21 2.83 -18.89
N GLU A 12 -9.29 3.13 -20.17
CA GLU A 12 -8.59 4.23 -20.83
C GLU A 12 -9.07 5.58 -20.29
N GLU A 13 -10.39 5.74 -20.08
CA GLU A 13 -10.92 6.99 -19.52
C GLU A 13 -10.52 7.16 -18.05
N VAL A 14 -10.56 6.08 -17.24
CA VAL A 14 -10.05 6.11 -15.86
C VAL A 14 -8.58 6.48 -15.84
N HIS A 15 -7.77 5.87 -16.71
CA HIS A 15 -6.34 6.13 -16.81
C HIS A 15 -6.06 7.60 -17.16
N SER A 16 -6.70 8.11 -18.23
CA SER A 16 -6.53 9.50 -18.65
C SER A 16 -7.07 10.50 -17.62
N PHE A 17 -8.16 10.18 -16.92
CA PHE A 17 -8.69 11.00 -15.85
C PHE A 17 -7.69 11.13 -14.70
N VAL A 18 -7.11 10.02 -14.22
CA VAL A 18 -6.09 10.04 -13.16
C VAL A 18 -4.90 10.90 -13.57
N ILE A 19 -4.38 10.73 -14.79
CA ILE A 19 -3.24 11.55 -15.28
C ILE A 19 -3.59 13.04 -15.21
N ARG A 20 -4.72 13.46 -15.80
CA ARG A 20 -5.14 14.87 -15.81
C ARG A 20 -5.31 15.43 -14.41
N SER A 21 -5.91 14.65 -13.49
CA SER A 21 -6.08 15.05 -12.09
C SER A 21 -4.76 15.26 -11.36
N MET A 22 -3.77 14.38 -11.61
CA MET A 22 -2.47 14.47 -10.96
C MET A 22 -1.60 15.58 -11.57
N GLU A 23 -1.67 15.80 -12.88
CA GLU A 23 -1.00 16.94 -13.55
C GLU A 23 -1.57 18.28 -13.05
N ALA A 24 -2.88 18.35 -12.78
CA ALA A 24 -3.52 19.55 -12.24
C ALA A 24 -3.00 19.94 -10.84
N VAL A 25 -2.40 19.00 -10.10
CA VAL A 25 -1.73 19.28 -8.82
C VAL A 25 -0.20 19.33 -8.94
N GLY A 26 0.32 19.35 -10.17
CA GLY A 26 1.75 19.57 -10.46
C GLY A 26 2.58 18.29 -10.60
N LEU A 27 1.98 17.10 -10.54
CA LEU A 27 2.72 15.86 -10.74
C LEU A 27 3.17 15.72 -12.20
N LYS A 28 4.40 15.26 -12.41
CA LYS A 28 4.92 14.99 -13.75
C LYS A 28 4.22 13.79 -14.38
N LEU A 29 4.00 13.86 -15.70
CA LEU A 29 3.37 12.82 -16.51
C LEU A 29 3.96 11.42 -16.22
N LYS A 30 5.29 11.30 -16.09
CA LYS A 30 5.96 10.01 -15.82
C LYS A 30 5.44 9.32 -14.54
N HIS A 31 5.25 10.09 -13.47
CA HIS A 31 4.75 9.58 -12.19
C HIS A 31 3.22 9.42 -12.22
N GLY A 32 2.52 10.35 -12.87
CA GLY A 32 1.07 10.27 -13.09
C GLY A 32 0.65 9.02 -13.84
N THR A 33 1.38 8.62 -14.89
CA THR A 33 1.12 7.38 -15.64
C THR A 33 1.28 6.14 -14.78
N VAL A 34 2.33 6.07 -13.95
CA VAL A 34 2.53 4.93 -13.04
C VAL A 34 1.38 4.81 -12.04
N LEU A 35 0.93 5.95 -11.49
CA LEU A 35 -0.21 5.95 -10.57
C LEU A 35 -1.51 5.56 -11.28
N ALA A 36 -1.72 6.01 -12.52
CA ALA A 36 -2.88 5.65 -13.33
C ALA A 36 -2.92 4.15 -13.64
N ASP A 37 -1.80 3.56 -14.05
CA ASP A 37 -1.67 2.11 -14.25
C ASP A 37 -2.04 1.32 -12.98
N LEU A 38 -1.54 1.79 -11.84
CA LEU A 38 -1.82 1.17 -10.55
C LEU A 38 -3.30 1.27 -10.17
N ILE A 39 -3.91 2.45 -10.32
CA ILE A 39 -5.32 2.69 -9.99
C ILE A 39 -6.22 1.83 -10.89
N VAL A 40 -5.96 1.80 -12.18
CA VAL A 40 -6.72 0.96 -13.13
C VAL A 40 -6.60 -0.52 -12.77
N SER A 41 -5.40 -0.98 -12.42
CA SER A 41 -5.20 -2.36 -11.94
C SER A 41 -6.00 -2.66 -10.68
N ALA A 42 -5.99 -1.74 -9.70
CA ALA A 42 -6.76 -1.90 -8.46
C ALA A 42 -8.27 -1.98 -8.73
N GLU A 43 -8.81 -1.10 -9.58
CA GLU A 43 -10.23 -1.10 -9.98
C GLU A 43 -10.62 -2.40 -10.69
N CYS A 44 -9.83 -2.82 -11.68
CA CYS A 44 -10.09 -4.03 -12.46
C CYS A 44 -10.09 -5.31 -11.62
N ARG A 45 -9.43 -5.30 -10.46
CA ARG A 45 -9.31 -6.43 -9.53
C ARG A 45 -10.27 -6.33 -8.35
N GLY A 46 -11.15 -5.33 -8.32
CA GLY A 46 -12.12 -5.14 -7.24
C GLY A 46 -11.51 -4.59 -5.93
N HIS A 47 -10.30 -4.02 -6.00
CA HIS A 47 -9.63 -3.37 -4.88
C HIS A 47 -9.91 -1.86 -4.86
N ALA A 48 -11.20 -1.48 -4.95
CA ALA A 48 -11.64 -0.08 -5.03
C ALA A 48 -11.13 0.80 -3.87
N SER A 49 -10.79 0.22 -2.70
CA SER A 49 -10.18 0.96 -1.58
C SER A 49 -8.78 1.52 -1.87
N HIS A 50 -8.12 1.04 -2.93
CA HIS A 50 -6.81 1.49 -3.42
C HIS A 50 -6.88 1.96 -4.89
N GLY A 51 -8.08 2.04 -5.47
CA GLY A 51 -8.35 2.60 -6.79
C GLY A 51 -8.69 4.09 -6.74
N LEU A 52 -9.70 4.51 -7.50
CA LEU A 52 -10.16 5.90 -7.61
C LEU A 52 -10.54 6.53 -6.26
N ASN A 53 -11.00 5.74 -5.29
CA ASN A 53 -11.31 6.24 -3.95
C ASN A 53 -10.10 6.87 -3.23
N LYS A 54 -8.86 6.58 -3.67
CA LYS A 54 -7.62 7.17 -3.14
C LYS A 54 -7.15 8.40 -3.92
N LEU A 55 -7.73 8.70 -5.08
CA LEU A 55 -7.25 9.80 -5.93
C LEU A 55 -7.26 11.16 -5.20
N GLU A 56 -8.35 11.46 -4.48
CA GLU A 56 -8.44 12.69 -3.69
C GLU A 56 -7.34 12.77 -2.62
N GLN A 57 -7.04 11.65 -1.95
CA GLN A 57 -5.97 11.60 -0.94
C GLN A 57 -4.61 11.92 -1.58
N TYR A 58 -4.27 11.29 -2.71
CA TYR A 58 -3.02 11.57 -3.42
C TYR A 58 -2.91 13.04 -3.86
N MET A 59 -4.01 13.61 -4.37
CA MET A 59 -4.05 15.03 -4.75
C MET A 59 -3.81 15.93 -3.54
N ASN A 60 -4.40 15.61 -2.38
CA ASN A 60 -4.23 16.38 -1.16
C ASN A 60 -2.80 16.27 -0.60
N GLU A 61 -2.19 15.07 -0.65
CA GLU A 61 -0.80 14.85 -0.22
C GLU A 61 0.20 15.66 -1.06
N ILE A 62 -0.05 15.78 -2.37
CA ILE A 62 0.76 16.63 -3.25
C ILE A 62 0.54 18.12 -2.92
N LYS A 63 -0.71 18.56 -2.79
CA LYS A 63 -1.03 19.96 -2.47
C LYS A 63 -0.43 20.41 -1.13
N SER A 64 -0.36 19.52 -0.15
CA SER A 64 0.22 19.80 1.15
C SER A 64 1.75 19.69 1.18
N GLY A 65 2.38 19.29 0.08
CA GLY A 65 3.83 19.08 0.01
C GLY A 65 4.33 17.83 0.75
N MET A 66 3.44 16.92 1.16
CA MET A 66 3.85 15.63 1.74
C MET A 66 4.48 14.72 0.68
N THR A 67 4.05 14.88 -0.58
CA THR A 67 4.54 14.12 -1.72
C THR A 67 5.15 15.10 -2.72
N SER A 68 6.45 14.94 -3.02
CA SER A 68 7.19 15.87 -3.89
C SER A 68 6.67 15.87 -5.32
N THR A 69 6.45 17.03 -5.93
CA THR A 69 6.15 17.16 -7.37
C THR A 69 7.41 17.22 -8.24
N GLU A 70 8.59 17.25 -7.62
CA GLU A 70 9.85 17.32 -8.34
C GLU A 70 10.13 16.01 -9.08
N ASP A 71 10.84 16.15 -10.20
CA ASP A 71 11.20 15.03 -11.05
C ASP A 71 12.43 14.30 -10.50
N LEU A 72 12.33 13.80 -9.27
CA LEU A 72 13.43 13.16 -8.57
C LEU A 72 13.63 11.74 -9.11
N GLU A 73 14.84 11.46 -9.59
CA GLU A 73 15.23 10.10 -9.95
C GLU A 73 15.49 9.26 -8.69
N PRO A 74 15.12 7.96 -8.69
CA PRO A 74 15.43 7.06 -7.59
C PRO A 74 16.93 7.01 -7.30
N SER A 75 17.33 7.18 -6.05
CA SER A 75 18.74 7.15 -5.63
C SER A 75 19.13 5.78 -5.09
N VAL A 76 20.03 5.06 -5.77
CA VAL A 76 20.56 3.77 -5.28
C VAL A 76 21.69 4.04 -4.29
N LEU A 77 21.42 3.85 -3.00
CA LEU A 77 22.36 4.12 -1.91
C LEU A 77 23.37 3.01 -1.68
N LYS A 78 22.95 1.75 -1.86
CA LYS A 78 23.78 0.55 -1.71
C LYS A 78 23.35 -0.48 -2.73
N GLU A 79 24.31 -1.23 -3.24
CA GLU A 79 24.04 -2.24 -4.27
C GLU A 79 25.01 -3.41 -4.18
N THR A 80 24.47 -4.62 -4.38
CA THR A 80 25.22 -5.85 -4.67
C THR A 80 24.65 -6.50 -5.93
N SER A 81 25.18 -7.66 -6.35
CA SER A 81 24.63 -8.41 -7.47
C SER A 81 23.15 -8.78 -7.29
N ALA A 82 22.75 -9.12 -6.06
CA ALA A 82 21.42 -9.61 -5.74
C ALA A 82 20.56 -8.62 -4.92
N THR A 83 21.12 -7.53 -4.41
CA THR A 83 20.41 -6.61 -3.51
C THR A 83 20.62 -5.14 -3.85
N ALA A 84 19.69 -4.28 -3.46
CA ALA A 84 19.87 -2.82 -3.48
C ALA A 84 19.04 -2.10 -2.40
N LEU A 85 19.52 -0.93 -1.97
CA LEU A 85 18.78 0.04 -1.15
C LEU A 85 18.57 1.31 -1.98
N VAL A 86 17.32 1.75 -2.10
CA VAL A 86 16.86 2.89 -2.90
C VAL A 86 16.25 3.96 -2.00
N ASP A 87 16.42 5.22 -2.36
CA ASP A 87 15.90 6.37 -1.63
C ASP A 87 15.13 7.29 -2.59
N GLY A 88 13.94 7.71 -2.18
CA GLY A 88 13.17 8.73 -2.89
C GLY A 88 11.66 8.45 -2.98
N PRO A 89 10.89 9.43 -3.48
CA PRO A 89 9.46 9.30 -3.72
C PRO A 89 9.17 8.46 -4.97
N TYR A 90 7.98 7.86 -5.05
CA TYR A 90 7.52 7.08 -6.22
C TYR A 90 8.42 5.90 -6.66
N VAL A 91 9.33 5.45 -5.80
CA VAL A 91 10.37 4.47 -6.15
C VAL A 91 9.89 3.01 -6.21
N ALA A 92 8.69 2.69 -5.74
CA ALA A 92 8.24 1.30 -5.61
C ALA A 92 8.25 0.52 -6.94
N ARG A 93 7.82 1.15 -8.05
CA ARG A 93 7.90 0.53 -9.39
C ARG A 93 9.35 0.26 -9.79
N PHE A 94 10.21 1.27 -9.64
CA PHE A 94 11.64 1.17 -9.94
C PHE A 94 12.28 0.03 -9.14
N CYS A 95 11.93 -0.10 -7.85
CA CYS A 95 12.47 -1.14 -6.98
C CYS A 95 12.08 -2.54 -7.44
N MET A 96 10.82 -2.75 -7.83
CA MET A 96 10.38 -4.04 -8.38
C MET A 96 11.07 -4.36 -9.71
N ASP A 97 11.18 -3.38 -10.61
CA ASP A 97 11.86 -3.56 -11.89
C ASP A 97 13.36 -3.88 -11.70
N LEU A 98 14.03 -3.23 -10.75
CA LEU A 98 15.41 -3.52 -10.36
C LEU A 98 15.54 -4.91 -9.70
N ALA A 99 14.59 -5.32 -8.86
CA ALA A 99 14.57 -6.65 -8.25
C ALA A 99 14.43 -7.75 -9.31
N ILE A 100 13.54 -7.56 -10.29
CA ILE A 100 13.37 -8.45 -11.44
C ILE A 100 14.68 -8.56 -12.23
N HIS A 101 15.34 -7.43 -12.53
CA HIS A 101 16.60 -7.42 -13.26
C HIS A 101 17.70 -8.21 -12.52
N LYS A 102 17.83 -7.98 -11.21
CA LYS A 102 18.78 -8.70 -10.34
C LYS A 102 18.45 -10.18 -10.24
N ALA A 103 17.18 -10.55 -10.10
CA ALA A 103 16.75 -11.94 -10.04
C ALA A 103 17.11 -12.71 -11.32
N LYS A 104 16.92 -12.10 -12.50
CA LYS A 104 17.32 -12.71 -13.77
C LYS A 104 18.83 -12.90 -13.91
N SER A 105 19.61 -12.00 -13.32
CA SER A 105 21.08 -11.99 -13.46
C SER A 105 21.79 -12.84 -12.39
N ALA A 106 21.29 -12.84 -11.15
CA ALA A 106 21.93 -13.43 -9.98
C ALA A 106 21.10 -14.57 -9.33
N GLY A 107 19.94 -14.91 -9.89
CA GLY A 107 19.01 -15.92 -9.37
C GLY A 107 18.04 -15.39 -8.31
N ILE A 108 18.39 -14.30 -7.62
CA ILE A 108 17.52 -13.61 -6.65
C ILE A 108 17.74 -12.10 -6.71
N GLY A 109 16.68 -11.34 -6.50
CA GLY A 109 16.71 -9.89 -6.42
C GLY A 109 15.90 -9.40 -5.23
N ILE A 110 16.56 -8.74 -4.28
CA ILE A 110 15.90 -8.16 -3.11
C ILE A 110 16.22 -6.68 -3.09
N VAL A 111 15.24 -5.87 -3.44
CA VAL A 111 15.37 -4.41 -3.47
C VAL A 111 14.54 -3.80 -2.37
N SER A 112 15.20 -2.86 -1.71
CA SER A 112 14.73 -2.20 -0.54
C SER A 112 14.63 -0.70 -0.82
N CYS A 113 13.60 0.00 -0.34
CA CYS A 113 13.49 1.45 -0.44
C CYS A 113 13.12 2.15 0.87
N ARG A 114 13.43 3.45 0.94
CA ARG A 114 12.99 4.36 2.00
C ARG A 114 12.66 5.73 1.41
N GLY A 115 11.98 6.58 2.19
CA GLY A 115 11.57 7.92 1.72
C GLY A 115 10.52 7.87 0.62
N SER A 116 9.80 6.73 0.49
CA SER A 116 8.74 6.54 -0.48
C SER A 116 7.38 6.99 0.06
N ASN A 117 6.37 6.94 -0.81
CA ASN A 117 4.99 7.29 -0.51
C ASN A 117 4.10 6.04 -0.57
N HIS A 118 2.81 6.22 -0.30
CA HIS A 118 1.84 5.13 -0.41
C HIS A 118 1.87 4.49 -1.81
N PHE A 119 2.15 3.18 -1.85
CA PHE A 119 2.45 2.47 -3.09
C PHE A 119 1.24 1.75 -3.71
N GLY A 120 0.02 2.02 -3.25
CA GLY A 120 -1.18 1.37 -3.79
C GLY A 120 -1.33 -0.11 -3.40
N THR A 121 -1.79 -0.94 -4.34
CA THR A 121 -1.98 -2.39 -4.11
C THR A 121 -0.66 -3.15 -4.23
N ALA A 122 -0.27 -3.90 -3.20
CA ALA A 122 0.95 -4.71 -3.21
C ALA A 122 0.94 -5.75 -4.35
N GLY A 123 -0.23 -6.28 -4.70
CA GLY A 123 -0.48 -7.20 -5.81
C GLY A 123 0.03 -6.70 -7.16
N TRP A 124 -0.01 -5.39 -7.41
CA TRP A 124 0.45 -4.81 -8.67
C TRP A 124 1.94 -5.10 -8.91
N TYR A 125 2.76 -5.05 -7.87
CA TYR A 125 4.20 -5.32 -7.97
C TYR A 125 4.50 -6.80 -8.17
N SER A 126 3.83 -7.70 -7.44
CA SER A 126 4.03 -9.15 -7.63
C SER A 126 3.58 -9.63 -9.01
N LEU A 127 2.55 -9.01 -9.60
CA LEU A 127 2.11 -9.31 -10.97
C LEU A 127 3.19 -8.95 -12.00
N ARG A 128 3.93 -7.85 -11.82
CA ARG A 128 5.06 -7.50 -12.69
C ARG A 128 6.15 -8.57 -12.69
N ALA A 129 6.39 -9.21 -11.55
CA ALA A 129 7.33 -10.34 -11.50
C ALA A 129 6.79 -11.57 -12.23
N ILE A 130 5.50 -11.89 -12.07
CA ILE A 130 4.83 -13.00 -12.78
C ILE A 130 4.91 -12.81 -14.30
N GLU A 131 4.68 -11.59 -14.80
CA GLU A 131 4.79 -11.25 -16.24
C GLU A 131 6.19 -11.54 -16.79
N GLN A 132 7.19 -11.61 -15.93
CA GLN A 132 8.58 -11.90 -16.27
C GLN A 132 8.98 -13.36 -16.00
N GLY A 133 8.01 -14.22 -15.68
CA GLY A 133 8.23 -15.63 -15.36
C GLY A 133 8.89 -15.86 -14.00
N LEU A 134 8.78 -14.90 -13.07
CA LEU A 134 9.42 -14.95 -11.76
C LEU A 134 8.38 -15.06 -10.64
N ILE A 135 8.79 -15.69 -9.54
CA ILE A 135 8.11 -15.52 -8.25
C ILE A 135 8.41 -14.11 -7.74
N GLY A 136 7.39 -13.36 -7.36
CA GLY A 136 7.51 -12.00 -6.85
C GLY A 136 6.87 -11.81 -5.49
N MET A 137 7.50 -11.01 -4.65
CA MET A 137 6.95 -10.62 -3.35
C MET A 137 7.05 -9.11 -3.17
N ALA A 138 6.06 -8.51 -2.53
CA ALA A 138 6.05 -7.09 -2.20
C ALA A 138 5.50 -6.87 -0.79
N PHE A 139 6.11 -5.94 -0.06
CA PHE A 139 5.78 -5.59 1.32
C PHE A 139 5.84 -4.07 1.48
N THR A 140 5.04 -3.54 2.39
CA THR A 140 5.17 -2.15 2.84
C THR A 140 4.63 -2.02 4.26
N ASN A 141 5.16 -1.07 5.05
CA ASN A 141 4.54 -0.65 6.31
C ASN A 141 3.64 0.55 6.10
N THR A 142 2.79 0.79 7.10
CA THR A 142 2.00 2.03 7.17
C THR A 142 2.10 2.68 8.54
N SER A 143 1.55 3.88 8.67
CA SER A 143 1.39 4.56 9.96
C SER A 143 0.78 3.66 11.03
N PRO A 144 1.17 3.82 12.31
CA PRO A 144 0.62 3.05 13.42
C PRO A 144 -0.90 3.21 13.53
N MET A 145 -1.63 2.12 13.30
CA MET A 145 -3.10 2.07 13.40
C MET A 145 -3.62 0.78 14.05
N LEU A 146 -2.81 -0.27 14.04
CA LEU A 146 -3.13 -1.56 14.65
C LEU A 146 -2.65 -1.61 16.10
N VAL A 147 -3.50 -2.20 16.95
CA VAL A 147 -3.17 -2.61 18.31
C VAL A 147 -2.78 -4.09 18.32
N PRO A 148 -1.56 -4.46 18.76
CA PRO A 148 -1.12 -5.86 18.88
C PRO A 148 -1.93 -6.70 19.86
N THR A 149 -1.80 -8.02 19.76
CA THR A 149 -2.54 -8.94 20.63
C THR A 149 -2.17 -8.69 22.08
N ARG A 150 -3.20 -8.45 22.89
CA ARG A 150 -3.08 -8.11 24.31
C ARG A 150 -2.36 -6.78 24.58
N ALA A 151 -2.36 -5.85 23.62
CA ALA A 151 -1.94 -4.47 23.81
C ALA A 151 -3.15 -3.51 23.84
N LYS A 152 -2.90 -2.26 24.23
CA LYS A 152 -3.88 -1.14 24.14
C LYS A 152 -3.41 0.00 23.24
N SER A 153 -2.12 0.05 22.92
CA SER A 153 -1.51 1.12 22.12
C SER A 153 -1.33 0.69 20.67
N LYS A 154 -1.56 1.63 19.75
CA LYS A 154 -1.27 1.45 18.33
C LYS A 154 0.23 1.46 18.11
N VAL A 155 0.77 0.43 17.48
CA VAL A 155 2.22 0.35 17.20
C VAL A 155 2.54 -0.17 15.80
N LEU A 156 1.61 -0.83 15.11
CA LEU A 156 1.84 -1.38 13.77
C LEU A 156 0.89 -0.78 12.75
N GLY A 157 1.30 -0.76 11.48
CA GLY A 157 0.44 -0.40 10.37
C GLY A 157 -0.46 -1.55 9.91
N THR A 158 -1.09 -1.38 8.75
CA THR A 158 -1.82 -2.47 8.07
C THR A 158 -0.89 -3.48 7.40
N ASN A 159 0.36 -3.06 7.19
CA ASN A 159 1.52 -3.79 6.67
C ASN A 159 1.17 -4.91 5.70
N PRO A 160 0.67 -4.59 4.49
CA PRO A 160 0.26 -5.62 3.54
C PRO A 160 1.46 -6.39 2.99
N LEU A 161 1.18 -7.61 2.56
CA LEU A 161 2.10 -8.46 1.82
C LEU A 161 1.41 -8.98 0.56
N SER A 162 2.19 -9.08 -0.50
CA SER A 162 1.79 -9.77 -1.72
C SER A 162 2.81 -10.82 -2.11
N LEU A 163 2.32 -11.95 -2.62
CA LEU A 163 3.11 -13.03 -3.22
C LEU A 163 2.46 -13.44 -4.53
N GLY A 164 3.24 -13.42 -5.60
CA GLY A 164 2.86 -13.89 -6.92
C GLY A 164 3.79 -15.00 -7.41
N ALA A 165 3.25 -16.04 -8.03
CA ALA A 165 4.03 -17.09 -8.68
C ALA A 165 3.37 -17.52 -10.00
N PRO A 166 4.13 -17.59 -11.12
CA PRO A 166 3.61 -18.15 -12.36
C PRO A 166 3.37 -19.66 -12.20
N ALA A 167 2.36 -20.17 -12.91
CA ALA A 167 2.06 -21.59 -13.01
C ALA A 167 2.06 -22.04 -14.49
N GLN A 168 1.66 -23.29 -14.75
CA GLN A 168 1.61 -23.82 -16.12
C GLN A 168 0.41 -23.25 -16.89
N ASN A 169 0.49 -23.30 -18.23
CA ASN A 169 -0.61 -22.94 -19.14
C ASN A 169 -1.15 -21.51 -18.99
N GLY A 170 -0.31 -20.58 -18.53
CA GLY A 170 -0.69 -19.17 -18.35
C GLY A 170 -1.45 -18.90 -17.05
N ASP A 171 -1.59 -19.89 -16.16
CA ASP A 171 -2.15 -19.69 -14.83
C ASP A 171 -1.13 -19.04 -13.87
N SER A 172 -1.61 -18.47 -12.78
CA SER A 172 -0.74 -17.87 -11.75
C SER A 172 -1.40 -17.88 -10.37
N PHE A 173 -0.59 -18.02 -9.34
CA PHE A 173 -1.00 -17.80 -7.96
C PHE A 173 -0.71 -16.36 -7.55
N VAL A 174 -1.68 -15.67 -6.97
CA VAL A 174 -1.50 -14.33 -6.40
C VAL A 174 -2.22 -14.23 -5.06
N LEU A 175 -1.46 -14.02 -4.00
CA LEU A 175 -1.95 -13.59 -2.69
C LEU A 175 -1.65 -12.11 -2.53
N ASP A 176 -2.66 -11.27 -2.28
CA ASP A 176 -2.50 -9.85 -1.95
C ASP A 176 -3.40 -9.54 -0.74
N MET A 177 -2.80 -9.29 0.42
CA MET A 177 -3.55 -9.12 1.66
C MET A 177 -2.91 -8.12 2.62
N ALA A 178 -3.75 -7.39 3.35
CA ALA A 178 -3.32 -6.74 4.59
C ALA A 178 -3.00 -7.81 5.66
N THR A 179 -2.12 -7.49 6.59
CA THR A 179 -1.86 -8.37 7.76
C THR A 179 -2.87 -8.13 8.90
N THR A 180 -3.80 -7.20 8.70
CA THR A 180 -4.92 -6.89 9.60
C THR A 180 -6.19 -7.64 9.20
N ALA A 181 -7.16 -7.74 10.11
CA ALA A 181 -8.46 -8.37 9.84
C ALA A 181 -9.19 -7.74 8.63
N VAL A 182 -8.96 -6.44 8.41
CA VAL A 182 -9.49 -5.69 7.27
C VAL A 182 -8.55 -4.53 6.91
N ALA A 183 -8.52 -4.15 5.64
CA ALA A 183 -7.85 -2.93 5.19
C ALA A 183 -8.57 -1.68 5.71
N MET A 184 -7.83 -0.69 6.22
CA MET A 184 -8.39 0.56 6.75
C MET A 184 -9.33 1.27 5.76
N GLY A 185 -8.99 1.29 4.47
CA GLY A 185 -9.84 1.90 3.45
C GLY A 185 -11.24 1.30 3.34
N LYS A 186 -11.44 0.02 3.74
CA LYS A 186 -12.79 -0.57 3.81
C LYS A 186 -13.57 -0.06 5.03
N CYS A 187 -12.89 0.18 6.15
CA CYS A 187 -13.51 0.81 7.32
C CYS A 187 -13.90 2.27 7.01
N GLU A 188 -13.01 3.04 6.37
CA GLU A 188 -13.28 4.40 5.91
C GLU A 188 -14.48 4.46 4.95
N LEU A 189 -14.56 3.53 3.99
CA LEU A 189 -15.66 3.46 3.04
C LEU A 189 -17.01 3.19 3.71
N LYS A 190 -17.05 2.26 4.68
CA LYS A 190 -18.25 2.01 5.50
C LYS A 190 -18.61 3.20 6.38
N GLY A 191 -17.60 3.86 6.97
CA GLY A 191 -17.69 5.13 7.66
C GLY A 191 -18.44 6.19 6.87
N ARG A 192 -17.99 6.45 5.64
CA ARG A 192 -18.60 7.42 4.72
C ARG A 192 -20.03 7.06 4.29
N ARG A 193 -20.40 5.79 4.37
CA ARG A 193 -21.72 5.26 4.00
C ARG A 193 -22.65 5.07 5.20
N ASP A 194 -22.25 5.49 6.39
CA ASP A 194 -22.97 5.25 7.66
C ASP A 194 -23.37 3.77 7.85
N GLN A 195 -22.52 2.85 7.40
CA GLN A 195 -22.75 1.41 7.51
C GLN A 195 -22.00 0.82 8.71
N PRO A 196 -22.61 -0.14 9.45
CA PRO A 196 -21.92 -0.78 10.56
C PRO A 196 -20.68 -1.54 10.10
N LEU A 197 -19.66 -1.52 10.95
CA LEU A 197 -18.49 -2.38 10.82
C LEU A 197 -18.82 -3.79 11.34
N PRO A 198 -18.41 -4.85 10.63
CA PRO A 198 -18.44 -6.20 11.19
C PRO A 198 -17.62 -6.31 12.48
N THR A 199 -18.10 -7.13 13.41
CA THR A 199 -17.37 -7.49 14.64
C THR A 199 -15.95 -7.96 14.32
N GLY A 200 -14.99 -7.51 15.13
CA GLY A 200 -13.58 -7.86 14.95
C GLY A 200 -12.86 -7.12 13.83
N TRP A 201 -13.42 -6.04 13.25
CA TRP A 201 -12.69 -5.16 12.32
C TRP A 201 -11.96 -4.02 13.04
N ALA A 202 -12.58 -3.48 14.08
CA ALA A 202 -12.08 -2.37 14.85
C ALA A 202 -12.62 -2.42 16.28
N VAL A 203 -11.85 -1.83 17.19
CA VAL A 203 -12.15 -1.61 18.60
C VAL A 203 -11.90 -0.15 18.98
N ASP A 204 -12.51 0.31 20.05
CA ASP A 204 -12.27 1.61 20.66
C ASP A 204 -10.98 1.63 21.52
N GLN A 205 -10.77 2.73 22.24
CA GLN A 205 -9.62 2.92 23.14
C GLN A 205 -9.62 1.98 24.36
N ASP A 206 -10.79 1.45 24.73
CA ASP A 206 -10.99 0.56 25.87
C ASP A 206 -10.94 -0.92 25.46
N GLY A 207 -10.98 -1.19 24.15
CA GLY A 207 -10.90 -2.52 23.55
C GLY A 207 -12.27 -3.15 23.25
N HIS A 208 -13.35 -2.36 23.28
CA HIS A 208 -14.68 -2.81 22.87
C HIS A 208 -14.87 -2.66 21.36
N ASP A 209 -15.74 -3.48 20.75
CA ASP A 209 -16.05 -3.39 19.32
C ASP A 209 -16.45 -1.96 18.91
N PHE A 210 -15.83 -1.47 17.85
CA PHE A 210 -15.99 -0.08 17.39
C PHE A 210 -17.34 0.13 16.70
N ASN A 211 -18.11 1.14 17.13
CA ASN A 211 -19.38 1.51 16.52
C ASN A 211 -19.19 2.61 15.45
N ILE A 212 -20.08 2.67 14.46
CA ILE A 212 -20.07 3.70 13.42
C ILE A 212 -20.28 5.11 14.00
N ASP A 213 -21.01 5.24 15.11
CA ASP A 213 -21.20 6.52 15.80
C ASP A 213 -19.87 7.06 16.38
N ASP A 214 -18.92 6.16 16.67
CA ASP A 214 -17.60 6.49 17.18
C ASP A 214 -16.67 7.08 16.10
N PHE A 215 -16.98 6.91 14.80
CA PHE A 215 -16.27 7.61 13.71
C PHE A 215 -16.52 9.12 13.76
N LYS A 216 -17.72 9.54 14.13
CA LYS A 216 -18.15 10.96 14.13
C LYS A 216 -17.59 11.72 15.32
N SER A 217 -17.34 11.04 16.45
CA SER A 217 -16.81 11.62 17.68
C SER A 217 -15.28 11.75 17.73
N LYS A 218 -14.57 11.44 16.64
CA LYS A 218 -13.09 11.39 16.57
C LYS A 218 -12.47 10.37 17.55
N SER A 219 -13.21 9.36 17.97
CA SER A 219 -12.65 8.28 18.80
C SER A 219 -11.49 7.61 18.08
N ARG A 220 -10.44 7.25 18.83
CA ARG A 220 -9.27 6.58 18.26
C ARG A 220 -9.66 5.16 17.84
N ILE A 221 -9.88 4.93 16.55
CA ILE A 221 -10.07 3.58 15.97
C ILE A 221 -8.83 2.74 16.24
N ALA A 222 -8.92 1.68 17.02
CA ALA A 222 -7.89 0.66 17.16
C ALA A 222 -8.29 -0.55 16.31
N HIS A 223 -7.43 -1.09 15.45
CA HIS A 223 -7.80 -2.30 14.68
C HIS A 223 -7.62 -3.59 15.49
N VAL A 224 -8.49 -4.56 15.21
CA VAL A 224 -8.48 -5.89 15.84
C VAL A 224 -7.57 -6.85 15.07
N LEU A 225 -6.97 -7.74 15.86
CA LEU A 225 -5.99 -8.73 15.45
C LEU A 225 -6.57 -9.97 14.81
N VAL A 226 -5.69 -10.61 14.03
CA VAL A 226 -5.69 -12.06 13.88
C VAL A 226 -4.53 -12.60 14.74
N PRO A 227 -4.75 -13.53 15.71
CA PRO A 227 -3.70 -14.04 16.60
C PRO A 227 -2.46 -14.60 15.87
N HIS A 228 -2.65 -15.10 14.66
CA HIS A 228 -1.59 -15.70 13.83
C HIS A 228 -0.90 -14.69 12.91
N SER A 229 -1.50 -13.52 12.65
CA SER A 229 -0.90 -12.53 11.74
C SER A 229 0.10 -11.61 12.43
N TYR A 230 0.14 -11.54 13.77
CA TYR A 230 1.12 -10.73 14.49
C TYR A 230 2.57 -11.14 14.18
N ILE A 231 2.84 -12.45 14.05
CA ILE A 231 4.18 -12.94 13.64
C ILE A 231 4.47 -12.53 12.20
N ILE A 232 3.49 -12.65 11.30
CA ILE A 232 3.62 -12.22 9.91
C ILE A 232 3.88 -10.72 9.85
N GLN A 233 3.26 -9.94 10.73
CA GLN A 233 3.36 -8.50 10.73
C GLN A 233 4.64 -7.97 11.38
N LEU A 234 5.11 -8.63 12.44
CA LEU A 234 6.47 -8.44 12.95
C LEU A 234 7.49 -8.92 11.93
N ALA A 235 7.23 -10.01 11.19
CA ALA A 235 8.09 -10.42 10.11
C ALA A 235 8.11 -9.34 9.03
N THR A 236 6.97 -8.85 8.53
CA THR A 236 6.89 -7.73 7.59
C THR A 236 7.60 -6.49 8.12
N LEU A 237 7.34 -6.09 9.37
CA LEU A 237 8.00 -4.92 9.96
C LEU A 237 9.50 -5.14 10.17
N LEU A 238 9.93 -6.31 10.65
CA LEU A 238 11.34 -6.64 10.80
C LEU A 238 12.00 -6.64 9.44
N LEU A 239 11.33 -7.31 8.48
CA LEU A 239 11.57 -7.37 7.04
C LEU A 239 11.63 -5.99 6.38
N GLU A 240 11.30 -4.96 7.13
CA GLU A 240 11.36 -3.60 6.68
C GLU A 240 12.36 -2.77 7.50
N THR A 241 12.31 -2.81 8.82
CA THR A 241 12.99 -1.86 9.74
C THR A 241 14.40 -2.27 10.18
N SER A 242 14.82 -3.53 10.02
CA SER A 242 16.11 -3.96 10.57
C SER A 242 17.30 -3.56 9.69
N THR A 243 18.20 -2.75 10.25
CA THR A 243 19.52 -2.39 9.70
C THR A 243 20.64 -3.36 10.12
N LEU A 244 20.28 -4.54 10.67
CA LEU A 244 21.19 -5.65 10.93
C LEU A 244 21.55 -6.37 9.61
N PRO A 245 22.65 -7.15 9.54
CA PRO A 245 23.21 -7.72 8.29
C PRO A 245 22.35 -8.80 7.59
N ILE A 246 21.03 -8.71 7.66
CA ILE A 246 20.05 -9.50 6.90
C ILE A 246 19.03 -8.51 6.26
N THR A 247 19.38 -8.06 5.05
CA THR A 247 18.61 -7.73 3.80
C THR A 247 17.15 -7.22 3.78
N LEU A 248 16.77 -5.92 3.97
CA LEU A 248 15.34 -5.47 4.08
C LEU A 248 15.04 -3.95 3.78
N PRO A 249 13.78 -3.50 3.45
CA PRO A 249 13.40 -2.04 3.38
C PRO A 249 12.39 -1.39 4.34
N VAL A 250 12.74 -0.18 4.79
CA VAL A 250 12.25 0.56 5.97
C VAL A 250 11.14 1.62 5.69
N GLU A 251 10.24 1.75 6.67
CA GLU A 251 9.45 2.92 7.17
C GLU A 251 8.86 3.98 6.19
N MET A 252 7.52 4.04 6.09
CA MET A 252 6.78 5.24 5.73
C MET A 252 6.86 6.27 6.87
N CYS A 253 7.81 7.21 6.76
CA CYS A 253 7.86 8.38 7.62
C CYS A 253 6.85 9.40 7.12
N TYR A 254 5.60 9.34 7.61
CA TYR A 254 4.74 10.51 7.54
C TYR A 254 5.41 11.64 8.33
N PRO A 255 5.54 12.87 7.79
CA PRO A 255 5.90 14.01 8.62
C PRO A 255 4.91 14.07 9.78
N LYS A 256 5.44 14.18 11.00
CA LYS A 256 4.67 14.21 12.25
C LYS A 256 3.43 15.08 12.10
N TYR A 257 2.24 14.48 12.19
CA TYR A 257 1.07 15.24 12.59
C TYR A 257 1.28 15.64 14.06
N GLU A 258 1.65 16.89 14.32
CA GLU A 258 1.22 17.53 15.55
C GLU A 258 -0.30 17.67 15.43
N ILE A 259 -1.00 16.70 16.01
CA ILE A 259 -2.42 16.82 16.27
C ILE A 259 -2.55 17.88 17.36
N SER A 260 -2.91 19.11 16.95
CA SER A 260 -3.49 20.11 17.84
C SER A 260 -4.88 19.67 18.29
#